data_AF-A0A2D3NZ81-F1
#
_entry.id   AF-A0A2D3NZ81-F1
#
_cell.length_a   1.000
_cell.length_b   1.000
_cell.length_c   1.000
_cell.angle_alpha   90.00
_cell.angle_beta   90.00
_cell.angle_gamma   90.00
#
_symmetry.space_group_name_H-M   'P 1'
#
loop_
_entity.id
_entity.type
_entity.pdbx_description
1 polymer ?
#
loop_
_entity_poly.entity_id
_entity_poly.type
_entity_poly.pdbx_seq_one_letter_code
_entity_poly.pdbx_strand_id
1 'polypeptide(L)'
;MSLTTDSGETIRDFALEALKAGGDFDNTGEGGEILPRKDANGNNITYKEFDINKADPVTNFRDNKRFVRGSDGSIYYTDDHYMTFRRIK
;
A
#
# COMPACT_ATOMS: atom_id res chain seq x y z
N MET A 1 -4.54 7.32 -16.48
CA MET A 1 -5.31 6.13 -16.07
C MET A 1 -5.71 6.32 -14.62
N SER A 2 -6.98 6.55 -14.33
CA SER A 2 -7.50 6.47 -12.96
C SER A 2 -8.03 5.06 -12.78
N LEU A 3 -7.38 4.28 -11.92
CA LEU A 3 -7.93 3.03 -11.45
C LEU A 3 -9.01 3.38 -10.41
N THR A 4 -10.17 2.75 -10.53
CA THR A 4 -11.29 2.91 -9.59
C THR A 4 -11.38 1.67 -8.70
N THR A 5 -11.67 1.86 -7.42
CA THR A 5 -12.02 0.77 -6.50
C THR A 5 -13.40 0.20 -6.86
N ASP A 6 -13.78 -0.93 -6.27
CA ASP A 6 -15.12 -1.51 -6.41
C ASP A 6 -16.23 -0.58 -5.90
N SER A 7 -15.89 0.40 -5.05
CA SER A 7 -16.78 1.46 -4.57
C SER A 7 -16.87 2.68 -5.52
N GLY A 8 -16.14 2.68 -6.65
CA GLY A 8 -16.14 3.77 -7.63
C GLY A 8 -15.26 4.97 -7.24
N GLU A 9 -14.53 4.91 -6.13
CA GLU A 9 -13.55 5.93 -5.76
C GLU A 9 -12.29 5.78 -6.60
N THR A 10 -11.68 6.89 -7.00
CA THR A 10 -10.41 6.80 -7.70
C THR A 10 -9.31 6.42 -6.71
N ILE A 11 -8.35 5.59 -7.15
CA ILE A 11 -7.16 5.25 -6.35
C ILE A 11 -6.43 6.51 -5.88
N ARG A 12 -6.56 7.65 -6.57
CA ARG A 12 -5.99 8.94 -6.12
C ARG A 12 -6.66 9.48 -4.87
N ASP A 13 -7.98 9.49 -4.83
CA ASP A 13 -8.74 10.01 -3.69
C ASP A 13 -8.54 9.11 -2.48
N PHE A 14 -8.57 7.79 -2.72
CA PHE A 14 -8.30 6.80 -1.70
C PHE A 14 -6.86 6.90 -1.16
N ALA A 15 -5.86 7.03 -2.04
CA ALA A 15 -4.47 7.20 -1.63
C ALA A 15 -4.27 8.46 -0.75
N LEU A 16 -5.01 9.53 -0.99
CA LEU A 16 -4.91 10.76 -0.21
C LEU A 16 -5.49 10.63 1.21
N GLU A 17 -6.58 9.88 1.38
CA GLU A 17 -7.16 9.61 2.69
C GLU A 17 -6.37 8.55 3.45
N ALA A 18 -5.97 7.47 2.77
CA ALA A 18 -5.03 6.48 3.27
C ALA A 18 -3.80 7.15 3.88
N LEU A 19 -3.14 8.03 3.12
CA LEU A 19 -1.93 8.77 3.51
C LEU A 19 -1.95 9.44 4.89
N LYS A 20 -3.12 9.68 5.48
CA LYS A 20 -3.28 10.31 6.80
C LYS A 20 -3.21 9.33 7.98
N ALA A 21 -3.35 8.01 7.78
CA ALA A 21 -3.56 7.03 8.87
C ALA A 21 -2.79 5.70 8.72
N GLY A 22 -1.60 5.71 8.12
CA GLY A 22 -0.85 4.49 7.80
C GLY A 22 0.04 3.95 8.91
N GLY A 23 0.06 2.62 9.03
CA GLY A 23 1.03 1.88 9.84
C GLY A 23 2.42 1.86 9.19
N ASP A 24 3.43 1.49 9.97
CA ASP A 24 4.77 1.25 9.43
C ASP A 24 4.80 -0.12 8.73
N PHE A 25 5.47 -0.18 7.57
CA PHE A 25 5.71 -1.42 6.85
C PHE A 25 7.20 -1.72 6.83
N ASP A 26 7.61 -2.75 7.56
CA ASP A 26 9.03 -3.05 7.80
C ASP A 26 9.76 -3.62 6.58
N ASN A 27 9.02 -4.05 5.55
CA ASN A 27 9.59 -4.58 4.30
C ASN A 27 10.62 -5.71 4.53
N THR A 28 10.26 -6.61 5.45
CA THR A 28 11.02 -7.81 5.82
C THR A 28 10.83 -8.94 4.81
N GLY A 29 9.69 -8.96 4.10
CA GLY A 29 9.34 -9.99 3.12
C GLY A 29 8.91 -11.30 3.76
N GLU A 30 8.19 -11.27 4.89
CA GLU A 30 7.68 -12.44 5.63
C GLU A 30 6.84 -13.40 4.76
N GLY A 31 7.51 -14.20 3.92
CA GLY A 31 6.91 -15.08 2.92
C GLY A 31 6.55 -14.40 1.59
N GLY A 32 6.66 -13.08 1.48
CA GLY A 32 6.25 -12.29 0.32
C GLY A 32 7.40 -11.55 -0.38
N GLU A 33 7.04 -10.74 -1.37
CA GLU A 33 7.97 -9.89 -2.10
C GLU A 33 8.56 -8.78 -1.21
N ILE A 34 9.84 -8.46 -1.44
CA ILE A 34 10.55 -7.35 -0.78
C ILE A 34 10.61 -6.18 -1.76
N LEU A 35 10.09 -5.03 -1.33
CA LEU A 35 10.18 -3.78 -2.08
C LEU A 35 11.63 -3.23 -2.05
N PRO A 36 12.02 -2.37 -3.01
CA PRO A 36 13.35 -1.75 -3.02
C PRO A 36 13.69 -1.08 -1.69
N ARG A 37 14.89 -1.33 -1.14
CA ARG A 37 15.32 -0.74 0.15
C ARG A 37 16.00 0.61 0.00
N LYS A 38 16.42 0.95 -1.23
CA LYS A 38 17.23 2.13 -1.54
C LYS A 38 16.60 2.91 -2.68
N ASP A 39 16.60 4.24 -2.56
CA ASP A 39 16.20 5.12 -3.65
C ASP A 39 17.28 5.23 -4.73
N ALA A 40 17.00 5.99 -5.80
CA ALA A 40 17.95 6.20 -6.90
C ALA A 40 19.25 6.90 -6.47
N ASN A 41 19.27 7.56 -5.31
CA ASN A 41 20.44 8.24 -4.75
C ASN A 41 21.16 7.37 -3.68
N GLY A 42 20.66 6.16 -3.38
CA GLY A 42 21.22 5.25 -2.38
C GLY A 42 20.74 5.51 -0.93
N ASN A 43 19.76 6.38 -0.70
CA ASN A 43 19.17 6.61 0.62
C ASN A 43 18.24 5.46 1.00
N ASN A 44 18.10 5.17 2.31
CA ASN A 44 17.13 4.18 2.78
C ASN A 44 15.70 4.65 2.49
N ILE A 45 14.88 3.74 1.95
CA ILE A 45 13.44 3.97 1.81
C ILE A 45 12.74 3.44 3.06
N THR A 46 11.92 4.28 3.68
CA THR A 46 10.95 3.84 4.69
C THR A 46 9.59 3.71 4.05
N TYR A 47 8.80 2.74 4.51
CA TYR A 47 7.51 2.44 3.95
C TYR A 47 6.40 2.59 4.98
N LYS A 48 5.26 3.09 4.51
CA LYS A 48 4.01 3.06 5.25
C LYS A 48 2.97 2.27 4.48
N GLU A 49 2.15 1.52 5.19
CA GLU A 49 1.05 0.74 4.64
C GLU A 49 -0.31 1.31 5.01
N PHE A 50 -1.28 1.05 4.13
CA PHE A 50 -2.62 1.59 4.24
C PHE A 50 -3.64 0.57 3.71
N ASP A 51 -4.70 0.35 4.48
CA ASP A 51 -5.88 -0.38 4.00
C ASP A 51 -6.51 0.30 2.81
N ILE A 52 -7.00 -0.48 1.85
CA ILE A 52 -7.78 0.04 0.71
C ILE A 52 -9.27 0.07 1.01
N ASN A 53 -9.75 -0.80 1.87
CA ASN A 53 -11.13 -0.82 2.28
C ASN A 53 -11.20 -0.73 3.80
N LYS A 54 -12.25 -0.08 4.31
CA LYS A 54 -12.54 -0.15 5.74
C LYS A 54 -12.77 -1.61 6.12
N ALA A 55 -12.42 -1.96 7.36
CA ALA A 55 -12.77 -3.26 7.92
C ALA A 55 -14.28 -3.49 7.79
N ASP A 56 -14.66 -4.75 7.54
CA ASP A 56 -16.06 -5.16 7.51
C ASP A 56 -16.73 -4.78 8.84
N PRO A 57 -17.86 -4.03 8.82
CA PRO A 57 -18.41 -3.47 10.04
C PRO A 57 -19.08 -4.50 10.97
N VAL A 58 -19.30 -5.73 10.49
CA VAL A 58 -19.95 -6.81 11.26
C VAL A 58 -18.92 -7.75 11.87
N THR A 59 -17.95 -8.18 11.05
CA THR A 59 -16.91 -9.15 11.42
C THR A 59 -15.62 -8.49 11.91
N ASN A 60 -15.45 -7.19 11.65
CA ASN A 60 -14.23 -6.41 11.90
C ASN A 60 -12.99 -6.95 11.17
N PHE A 61 -13.17 -7.78 10.14
CA PHE A 61 -12.08 -8.28 9.31
C PHE A 61 -11.68 -7.24 8.26
N ARG A 62 -10.36 -7.01 8.15
CA ARG A 62 -9.75 -6.26 7.05
C ARG A 62 -9.61 -7.19 5.86
N ASP A 63 -9.74 -6.66 4.64
CA ASP A 63 -9.45 -7.44 3.44
C ASP A 63 -7.94 -7.59 3.23
N ASN A 64 -7.52 -8.17 2.10
CA ASN A 64 -6.11 -8.39 1.76
C ASN A 64 -5.47 -7.25 0.95
N LYS A 65 -6.18 -6.14 0.72
CA LYS A 65 -5.77 -5.10 -0.22
C LYS A 65 -5.10 -3.93 0.49
N ARG A 66 -3.90 -3.57 0.04
CA ARG A 66 -3.10 -2.50 0.66
C ARG A 66 -2.44 -1.62 -0.38
N PHE A 67 -2.28 -0.33 -0.04
CA PHE A 67 -1.22 0.49 -0.62
C PHE A 67 -0.01 0.49 0.31
N VAL A 68 1.18 0.48 -0.29
CA VAL A 68 2.45 0.71 0.41
C VAL A 68 3.15 1.89 -0.26
N ARG A 69 3.48 2.92 0.52
CA ARG A 69 4.13 4.14 0.03
C ARG A 69 5.53 4.26 0.57
N GLY A 70 6.50 4.42 -0.32
CA GLY A 70 7.89 4.72 0.03
C GLY A 70 8.12 6.21 0.30
N SER A 71 9.10 6.51 1.15
CA SER A 71 9.59 7.88 1.38
C SER A 71 10.19 8.53 0.13
N ASP A 72 10.58 7.72 -0.86
CA ASP A 72 11.02 8.15 -2.19
C ASP A 72 9.84 8.56 -3.12
N GLY A 73 8.60 8.44 -2.64
CA GLY A 73 7.39 8.78 -3.37
C GLY A 73 6.83 7.63 -4.23
N SER A 74 7.46 6.46 -4.21
CA SER A 74 6.93 5.26 -4.86
C SER A 74 5.63 4.81 -4.19
N ILE A 75 4.73 4.22 -4.99
CA ILE A 75 3.48 3.64 -4.50
C ILE A 75 3.32 2.24 -5.11
N TYR A 76 3.07 1.28 -4.23
CA TYR A 76 2.81 -0.11 -4.55
C TYR A 76 1.41 -0.51 -4.09
N TYR A 77 0.82 -1.45 -4.82
CA TYR A 77 -0.46 -2.06 -4.53
C TYR A 77 -0.29 -3.57 -4.37
N THR A 78 -0.96 -4.16 -3.38
CA THR A 78 -1.13 -5.61 -3.22
C THR A 78 -2.61 -5.91 -3.03
N ASP A 79 -3.09 -7.01 -3.61
CA ASP A 79 -4.40 -7.62 -3.38
C ASP A 79 -4.32 -9.02 -2.75
N ASP A 80 -3.11 -9.47 -2.44
CA ASP A 80 -2.80 -10.80 -1.95
C ASP A 80 -2.08 -10.77 -0.60
N HIS A 81 -2.28 -9.70 0.18
CA HIS A 81 -1.73 -9.52 1.52
C HIS A 81 -0.19 -9.58 1.54
N TYR A 82 0.42 -8.65 0.80
CA TYR A 82 1.87 -8.41 0.70
C TYR A 82 2.69 -9.52 0.02
N MET A 83 2.03 -10.50 -0.62
CA MET A 83 2.74 -11.59 -1.30
C MET A 83 3.36 -11.11 -2.61
N THR A 84 2.62 -10.29 -3.38
CA THR A 84 3.13 -9.63 -4.59
C THR A 84 2.74 -8.16 -4.63
N PHE A 85 3.55 -7.35 -5.32
CA PHE A 85 3.30 -5.93 -5.46
C PHE A 85 3.26 -5.48 -6.93
N ARG A 86 2.33 -4.57 -7.21
CA ARG A 86 2.28 -3.79 -8.44
C ARG A 86 2.68 -2.36 -8.15
N ARG A 87 3.78 -1.90 -8.75
CA ARG A 87 4.14 -0.48 -8.69
C ARG A 87 3.19 0.33 -9.56
N ILE A 88 2.61 1.38 -9.00
CA ILE A 88 1.66 2.26 -9.68
C ILE A 88 2.16 3.71 -9.78
N LYS A 89 3.22 4.06 -9.03
CA LYS A 89 3.93 5.33 -9.11
C LYS A 89 5.38 5.19 -8.65
#